data_AF-A0A6M0BJQ0-F1
#
_entry.id   AF-A0A6M0BJQ0-F1
#
_cell.length_a   1.000
_cell.length_b   1.000
_cell.length_c   1.000
_cell.angle_alpha   90.00
_cell.angle_beta   90.00
_cell.angle_gamma   90.00
#
_symmetry.space_group_name_H-M   'P 1'
#
loop_
_entity.id
_entity.type
_entity.pdbx_description
1 polymer ?
#
loop_
_entity_poly.entity_id
_entity_poly.type
_entity_poly.pdbx_seq_one_letter_code
_entity_poly.pdbx_strand_id
1 'polypeptide(L)'
;MTTQKVLTTDKLAQQIQACAKAQFTGWLEIEDPQGQQWSLSFHLGRLTGGASKMHPIRRWCRQLSVHCPELSAFPVCQGSSAQPVYWDYPS
;
A
#
# COMPACT_ATOMS: atom_id res chain seq x y z
N MET A 1 3.63 -14.57 8.39
CA MET A 1 2.92 -13.30 8.19
C MET A 1 1.47 -13.63 7.91
N THR A 2 0.54 -13.08 8.69
CA THR A 2 -0.88 -13.50 8.67
C THR A 2 -1.71 -12.39 8.03
N THR A 3 -2.17 -12.60 6.80
CA THR A 3 -3.05 -11.65 6.09
C THR A 3 -4.47 -11.74 6.65
N GLN A 4 -5.07 -10.60 7.00
CA GLN A 4 -6.45 -10.57 7.50
C GLN A 4 -7.41 -10.04 6.45
N LYS A 5 -8.48 -10.80 6.18
CA LYS A 5 -9.57 -10.36 5.30
C LYS A 5 -10.50 -9.40 6.03
N VAL A 6 -10.63 -8.21 5.46
CA VAL A 6 -11.48 -7.14 5.96
C VAL A 6 -12.67 -6.97 5.03
N LEU A 7 -13.88 -7.13 5.56
CA LEU A 7 -15.12 -6.99 4.79
C LEU A 7 -15.77 -5.60 4.93
N THR A 8 -15.51 -4.90 6.02
CA THR A 8 -16.19 -3.65 6.37
C THR A 8 -15.24 -2.67 7.07
N THR A 9 -15.56 -1.39 7.00
CA THR A 9 -14.83 -0.31 7.68
C THR A 9 -14.77 -0.50 9.19
N ASP A 10 -15.85 -0.99 9.81
CA ASP A 10 -15.89 -1.24 11.26
C ASP A 10 -14.89 -2.31 11.69
N LYS A 11 -14.77 -3.39 10.90
CA LYS A 11 -13.84 -4.47 11.18
C LYS A 11 -12.39 -4.00 11.05
N LEU A 12 -12.11 -3.13 10.08
CA LEU A 12 -10.82 -2.48 9.94
C LEU A 12 -10.51 -1.59 11.15
N ALA A 13 -11.45 -0.74 11.56
CA ALA A 13 -11.29 0.14 12.70
C ALA A 13 -11.01 -0.65 13.98
N GLN A 14 -11.72 -1.77 14.19
CA GLN A 14 -11.48 -2.67 15.32
C GLN A 14 -10.07 -3.27 15.30
N GLN A 15 -9.57 -3.71 14.15
CA GLN A 15 -8.21 -4.25 14.03
C GLN A 15 -7.14 -3.19 14.31
N ILE A 16 -7.29 -1.98 13.75
CA ILE A 16 -6.39 -0.85 14.01
C ILE A 16 -6.38 -0.53 15.51
N GLN A 17 -7.55 -0.51 16.14
CA GLN A 17 -7.66 -0.24 17.58
C GLN A 17 -7.06 -1.37 18.42
N ALA A 18 -7.17 -2.63 17.98
CA ALA A 18 -6.52 -3.76 18.65
C ALA A 18 -4.98 -3.65 18.56
N CYS A 19 -4.44 -3.31 17.40
CA CYS A 19 -3.00 -3.04 17.23
C CYS A 19 -2.53 -1.89 18.15
N ALA A 20 -3.32 -0.83 18.27
CA ALA A 20 -3.02 0.30 19.16
C ALA A 20 -2.98 -0.12 20.63
N LYS A 21 -4.01 -0.84 21.11
CA LYS A 21 -4.10 -1.33 22.49
C LYS A 21 -2.98 -2.29 22.85
N ALA A 22 -2.55 -3.14 21.90
CA ALA A 22 -1.48 -4.11 22.10
C ALA A 22 -0.07 -3.51 22.00
N GLN A 23 0.06 -2.20 21.75
CA GLN A 23 1.33 -1.55 21.42
C GLN A 23 2.08 -2.27 20.28
N PHE A 24 1.32 -2.79 19.32
CA PHE A 24 1.85 -3.59 18.22
C PHE A 24 2.92 -2.82 17.43
N THR A 25 3.98 -3.52 17.04
CA THR A 25 5.04 -3.03 16.17
C THR A 25 5.22 -4.02 15.03
N GLY A 26 5.12 -3.56 13.79
CA GLY A 26 5.18 -4.40 12.60
C GLY A 26 4.15 -4.01 11.54
N TRP A 27 3.80 -4.96 10.66
CA TRP A 27 2.88 -4.74 9.55
C TRP A 27 1.56 -5.46 9.78
N LEU A 28 0.46 -4.75 9.60
CA LEU A 28 -0.89 -5.29 9.50
C LEU A 28 -1.25 -5.42 8.01
N GLU A 29 -1.27 -6.65 7.53
CA GLU A 29 -1.67 -6.98 6.15
C GLU A 29 -3.18 -7.13 6.06
N ILE A 30 -3.80 -6.32 5.20
CA ILE A 30 -5.24 -6.24 4.98
C ILE A 30 -5.52 -6.63 3.54
N GLU A 31 -6.54 -7.45 3.36
CA GLU A 31 -7.07 -7.80 2.05
C GLU A 31 -8.57 -7.52 2.01
N ASP A 32 -9.02 -6.80 0.99
CA ASP A 32 -10.44 -6.61 0.74
C ASP A 32 -11.05 -7.83 0.02
N PRO A 33 -12.39 -7.95 -0.05
CA PRO A 33 -13.04 -9.07 -0.74
C PRO A 33 -12.78 -9.09 -2.25
N GLN A 34 -12.32 -7.98 -2.84
CA GLN A 34 -11.97 -7.85 -4.26
C GLN A 34 -10.49 -8.21 -4.53
N GLY A 35 -9.76 -8.66 -3.51
CA GLY A 35 -8.34 -9.05 -3.60
C GLY A 35 -7.35 -7.88 -3.57
N GLN A 36 -7.79 -6.66 -3.25
CA GLN A 36 -6.88 -5.53 -3.03
C GLN A 36 -6.17 -5.70 -1.70
N GLN A 37 -4.86 -5.51 -1.70
CA GLN A 37 -4.02 -5.66 -0.53
C GLN A 37 -3.41 -4.33 -0.10
N TRP A 38 -3.50 -4.07 1.21
CA TRP A 38 -2.86 -2.96 1.91
C TRP A 38 -2.04 -3.49 3.07
N SER A 39 -0.95 -2.80 3.36
CA SER A 39 -0.07 -3.09 4.49
C SER A 39 0.02 -1.83 5.32
N LEU A 40 -0.34 -1.90 6.60
CA LEU A 40 -0.23 -0.78 7.54
C LEU A 40 0.94 -1.01 8.48
N SER A 41 1.88 -0.07 8.55
CA SER A 41 3.00 -0.13 9.49
C SER A 41 2.62 0.46 10.84
N PHE A 42 3.05 -0.21 11.91
CA PHE A 42 2.87 0.24 13.28
C PHE A 42 4.20 0.26 14.03
N HIS A 43 4.33 1.22 14.94
CA HIS A 43 5.37 1.27 15.95
C HIS A 43 4.76 1.65 17.30
N LEU A 44 4.92 0.79 18.31
CA LEU A 44 4.35 0.96 19.66
C LEU A 44 2.85 1.30 19.65
N GLY A 45 2.09 0.63 18.79
CA GLY A 45 0.64 0.82 18.63
C GLY A 45 0.24 2.06 17.82
N ARG A 46 1.21 2.86 17.34
CA ARG A 46 0.93 4.01 16.49
C ARG A 46 1.04 3.60 15.03
N LEU A 47 0.05 3.97 14.24
CA LEU A 47 0.10 3.83 12.79
C LEU A 47 1.14 4.80 12.23
N THR A 48 2.20 4.29 11.60
CA THR A 48 3.34 5.08 11.10
C THR A 48 3.32 5.28 9.59
N GLY A 49 2.48 4.54 8.87
CA GLY A 49 2.42 4.60 7.41
C GLY A 49 1.68 3.43 6.81
N GLY A 50 1.44 3.47 5.50
CA GLY A 50 0.77 2.40 4.78
C GLY A 50 1.30 2.26 3.36
N ALA A 51 1.27 1.03 2.86
CA ALA A 51 1.55 0.69 1.47
C ALA A 51 0.33 -0.03 0.89
N SER A 52 0.06 0.16 -0.39
CA SER A 52 -0.81 -0.76 -1.13
C SER A 52 0.06 -1.55 -2.08
N LYS A 53 -0.25 -2.83 -2.28
CA LYS A 53 0.35 -3.58 -3.39
C LYS A 53 -0.11 -3.04 -4.74
N MET A 54 -1.19 -2.25 -4.77
CA MET A 54 -1.61 -1.53 -5.96
C MET A 54 -0.71 -0.31 -6.18
N HIS A 55 0.21 -0.40 -7.13
CA HIS A 55 1.02 0.72 -7.62
C HIS A 55 0.10 1.77 -8.30
N PRO A 56 -0.27 2.88 -7.62
CA PRO A 56 -1.32 3.79 -8.10
C PRO A 56 -0.92 4.43 -9.43
N ILE A 57 0.37 4.73 -9.57
CA ILE A 57 1.00 5.22 -10.80
C ILE A 57 0.82 4.22 -11.93
N ARG A 58 1.13 2.93 -11.72
CA ARG A 58 0.96 1.90 -12.76
C ARG A 58 -0.51 1.69 -13.11
N ARG A 59 -1.42 1.74 -12.13
CA ARG A 59 -2.88 1.64 -12.38
C ARG A 59 -3.35 2.82 -13.22
N TRP A 60 -2.95 4.03 -12.87
CA TRP A 60 -3.29 5.25 -13.59
C TRP A 60 -2.75 5.23 -15.02
N CYS A 61 -1.48 4.86 -15.19
CA CYS A 61 -0.85 4.71 -16.50
C CYS A 61 -1.51 3.63 -17.37
N ARG A 62 -1.94 2.51 -16.77
CA ARG A 62 -2.72 1.49 -17.46
C ARG A 62 -4.08 2.00 -17.89
N GLN A 63 -4.77 2.78 -17.06
CA GLN A 63 -6.06 3.38 -17.40
C GLN A 63 -5.92 4.42 -18.53
N LEU A 64 -4.90 5.27 -18.48
CA LEU A 64 -4.57 6.19 -19.56
C LEU A 64 -4.28 5.43 -20.86
N SER A 65 -3.48 4.37 -20.82
CA SER A 65 -3.17 3.59 -22.02
C SER A 65 -4.39 2.94 -22.68
N VAL A 66 -5.42 2.60 -21.90
CA VAL A 66 -6.64 1.96 -22.41
C VAL A 66 -7.66 2.98 -22.92
N HIS A 67 -7.82 4.12 -22.24
CA HIS A 67 -8.90 5.08 -22.52
C HIS A 67 -8.44 6.36 -23.22
N CYS A 68 -7.16 6.74 -23.06
CA CYS A 68 -6.56 7.96 -23.59
C CYS A 68 -5.11 7.69 -24.02
N PRO A 69 -4.87 6.83 -25.05
CA PRO A 69 -3.54 6.38 -25.43
C PRO A 69 -2.58 7.53 -25.81
N GLU A 70 -3.09 8.66 -26.29
CA GLU A 70 -2.33 9.88 -26.54
C GLU A 70 -1.67 10.47 -25.29
N LEU A 71 -2.25 10.19 -24.12
CA LEU A 71 -1.73 10.59 -22.80
C LEU A 71 -0.80 9.53 -22.20
N SER A 72 -0.67 8.34 -22.80
CA SER A 72 0.22 7.28 -22.27
C SER A 72 1.72 7.61 -22.38
N ALA A 73 2.07 8.66 -23.14
CA ALA A 73 3.44 9.13 -23.33
C ALA A 73 4.04 9.84 -22.09
N PHE A 74 3.29 9.99 -20.99
CA PHE A 74 3.85 10.59 -19.78
C PHE A 74 5.05 9.78 -19.27
N PRO A 75 6.18 10.42 -18.92
CA PRO A 75 7.40 9.75 -18.45
C PRO A 75 7.16 8.81 -17.26
N VAL A 76 6.17 9.14 -16.42
CA VAL A 76 5.75 8.34 -15.27
C VAL A 76 5.12 6.98 -15.67
N CYS A 77 4.57 6.90 -16.87
CA CYS A 77 3.95 5.71 -17.46
C CYS A 77 4.89 4.88 -18.33
N GLN A 78 5.98 5.50 -18.77
CA GLN A 78 7.01 4.86 -19.60
C GLN A 78 8.03 4.04 -18.80
N GLY A 79 7.93 4.03 -17.47
CA GLY A 79 8.72 3.15 -16.63
C GLY A 79 10.22 3.36 -16.82
N SER A 80 10.72 4.52 -16.39
CA SER A 80 12.11 4.54 -15.94
C SER A 80 12.21 3.54 -14.79
N SER A 81 12.93 2.44 -15.02
CA SER A 81 13.42 1.53 -13.98
C SER A 81 14.49 2.24 -13.15
N ALA A 82 14.17 3.42 -12.62
CA ALA A 82 14.89 3.97 -11.49
C ALA A 82 14.66 2.98 -10.36
N GLN A 83 15.62 2.07 -10.22
CA GLN A 83 15.88 1.31 -9.01
C GLN A 83 15.51 2.22 -7.83
N PRO A 84 14.72 1.74 -6.86
CA PRO A 84 14.52 2.53 -5.64
C PRO A 84 15.92 2.83 -5.12
N VAL A 85 16.30 4.12 -5.11
CA VAL A 85 17.56 4.55 -4.52
C VAL A 85 17.46 4.11 -3.06
N TYR A 86 18.16 3.03 -2.75
CA TYR A 86 18.31 2.53 -1.40
C TYR A 86 19.04 3.65 -0.66
N TRP A 87 18.36 4.29 0.29
CA TRP A 87 19.03 5.20 1.20
C TRP A 87 19.95 4.35 2.06
N ASP A 88 21.19 4.14 1.61
CA ASP A 88 22.28 3.67 2.44
C ASP A 88 22.46 4.72 3.54
N TYR A 89 21.84 4.50 4.71
CA TYR A 89 22.23 5.21 5.92
C TYR A 89 23.60 4.68 6.31
N PRO A 90 24.66 5.51 6.29
CA PRO A 90 25.95 5.08 6.79
C PRO A 90 25.82 4.74 8.28
N SER A 91 26.37 3.57 8.63
CA SER A 91 26.54 3.10 10.01
C SER A 91 27.53 3.97 10.78
#